data_AF-A0A931QIE4-F1
#
_entry.id   AF-A0A931QIE4-F1
#
_cell.length_a   1.000
_cell.length_b   1.000
_cell.length_c   1.000
_cell.angle_alpha   90.00
_cell.angle_beta   90.00
_cell.angle_gamma   90.00
#
_symmetry.space_group_name_H-M   'P 1'
#
loop_
_entity.id
_entity.type
_entity.pdbx_description
1 polymer ?
#
loop_
_entity_poly.entity_id
_entity_poly.type
_entity_poly.pdbx_seq_one_letter_code
_entity_poly.pdbx_strand_id
1 'polypeptide(L)'
;MTTLLLHRLSQLPGLPTSPAEREFRYLWVELLLNPPLAAELDWGSPGLREPIRRAVTWYFAYRGYLNSLGLFNETLEKFAAEGSVRPDALDRREYNQHYRELLKGLQILWEEKDKKTSNGSRNS
;
A
#
# COMPACT_ATOMS: atom_id res chain seq x y z
N MET A 1 4.12 11.95 8.85
CA MET A 1 4.12 12.43 7.45
C MET A 1 3.05 11.65 6.70
N THR A 2 1.94 12.28 6.34
CA THR A 2 0.89 11.63 5.52
C THR A 2 1.27 11.81 4.06
N THR A 3 1.51 10.73 3.30
CA THR A 3 1.85 10.89 1.88
C THR A 3 0.63 11.24 1.04
N LEU A 4 0.86 11.72 -0.19
CA LEU A 4 -0.21 12.02 -1.15
C LEU A 4 -1.11 10.81 -1.43
N LEU A 5 -0.54 9.59 -1.46
CA LEU A 5 -1.30 8.36 -1.70
C LEU A 5 -2.27 8.09 -0.54
N LEU A 6 -1.79 8.15 0.70
CA LEU A 6 -2.62 7.99 1.89
C LEU A 6 -3.70 9.06 1.99
N HIS A 7 -3.31 10.31 1.73
CA HIS A 7 -4.25 11.43 1.69
C HIS A 7 -5.36 11.17 0.66
N ARG A 8 -5.04 10.77 -0.57
CA ARG A 8 -6.05 10.51 -1.63
C ARG A 8 -6.93 9.29 -1.32
N LEU A 9 -6.36 8.21 -0.80
CA LEU A 9 -7.12 7.03 -0.39
C LEU A 9 -8.10 7.35 0.75
N SER A 10 -7.69 8.22 1.69
CA SER A 10 -8.53 8.66 2.81
C SER A 10 -9.77 9.48 2.41
N GLN A 11 -9.90 9.90 1.15
CA GLN A 11 -11.03 10.70 0.64
C GLN A 11 -12.09 9.85 -0.10
N LEU A 12 -11.93 8.53 -0.19
CA LEU A 12 -12.82 7.64 -0.94
C LEU A 12 -14.16 7.37 -0.24
N PRO A 13 -15.32 7.33 -0.91
CA PRO A 13 -16.63 7.17 -0.26
C PRO A 13 -16.76 5.88 0.57
N GLY A 14 -17.48 5.95 1.71
CA GLY A 14 -17.62 4.85 2.68
C GLY A 14 -16.58 4.87 3.81
N LEU A 15 -16.25 6.07 4.29
CA LEU A 15 -15.12 6.32 5.20
C LEU A 15 -15.43 6.09 6.68
N PRO A 16 -14.43 5.63 7.45
CA PRO A 16 -14.35 5.92 8.88
C PRO A 16 -14.42 7.44 9.12
N THR A 17 -15.18 7.84 10.15
CA THR A 17 -15.35 9.25 10.52
C THR A 17 -14.07 9.83 11.14
N SER A 18 -13.25 9.00 11.76
CA SER A 18 -11.98 9.40 12.38
C SER A 18 -10.81 9.44 11.37
N PRO A 19 -10.02 10.54 11.33
CA PRO A 19 -8.77 10.59 10.56
C PRO A 19 -7.80 9.44 10.86
N ALA A 20 -7.64 9.08 12.13
CA ALA A 20 -6.71 8.02 12.54
C ALA A 20 -7.17 6.63 12.05
N GLU A 21 -8.47 6.34 12.08
CA GLU A 21 -9.01 5.09 11.54
C GLU A 21 -8.86 5.02 10.02
N ARG A 22 -8.97 6.16 9.32
CA ARG A 22 -8.74 6.23 7.87
C ARG A 22 -7.28 5.94 7.52
N GLU A 23 -6.35 6.58 8.23
CA GLU A 23 -4.92 6.34 8.02
C GLU A 23 -4.59 4.87 8.27
N PHE A 24 -5.05 4.30 9.39
CA PHE A 24 -4.83 2.90 9.70
C PHE A 24 -5.44 1.93 8.66
N ARG A 25 -6.64 2.24 8.14
CA ARG A 25 -7.32 1.42 7.13
C ARG A 25 -6.54 1.35 5.81
N TYR A 26 -5.91 2.44 5.39
CA TYR A 26 -5.24 2.53 4.08
C TYR A 26 -3.72 2.42 4.15
N LEU A 27 -3.14 2.45 5.36
CA LEU A 27 -1.70 2.36 5.55
C LEU A 27 -1.12 1.13 4.85
N TRP A 28 -1.77 -0.03 4.93
CA TRP A 28 -1.27 -1.25 4.28
C TRP A 28 -1.09 -1.11 2.76
N VAL A 29 -1.97 -0.35 2.08
CA VAL A 29 -1.86 -0.08 0.62
C VAL A 29 -0.65 0.79 0.35
N GLU A 30 -0.40 1.75 1.22
CA GLU A 30 0.74 2.64 1.12
C GLU A 30 2.05 1.90 1.38
N LEU A 31 2.13 1.06 2.42
CA LEU A 31 3.28 0.21 2.70
C LEU A 31 3.59 -0.71 1.52
N LEU A 32 2.56 -1.27 0.90
CA LEU A 32 2.67 -2.15 -0.24
C LEU A 32 3.28 -1.43 -1.45
N LEU A 33 2.77 -0.23 -1.76
CA LEU A 33 3.10 0.48 -3.00
C LEU A 33 4.22 1.52 -2.85
N ASN A 34 4.70 1.78 -1.63
CA ASN A 34 5.76 2.73 -1.32
C ASN A 34 6.89 2.05 -0.51
N PRO A 35 7.83 1.34 -1.17
CA PRO A 35 8.93 0.64 -0.49
C PRO A 35 9.79 1.52 0.43
N PRO A 36 10.12 2.78 0.09
CA PRO A 36 10.79 3.70 1.02
C PRO A 36 10.06 3.87 2.36
N LEU A 37 8.73 4.03 2.34
CA LEU A 37 7.95 4.15 3.58
C LEU A 37 8.03 2.87 4.41
N ALA A 38 7.98 1.71 3.76
CA ALA A 38 8.15 0.43 4.44
C ALA A 38 9.52 0.36 5.14
N ALA A 39 10.60 0.84 4.50
CA ALA A 39 11.93 0.83 5.09
C ALA A 39 12.10 1.75 6.32
N GLU A 40 11.30 2.82 6.41
CA GLU A 40 11.39 3.83 7.49
C GLU A 40 10.55 3.51 8.74
N LEU A 41 9.66 2.53 8.65
CA LEU A 41 8.73 2.23 9.75
C LEU A 41 9.36 1.42 10.87
N ASP A 42 8.87 1.66 12.09
CA ASP A 42 9.15 0.80 13.24
C ASP A 42 8.20 -0.41 13.24
N TRP A 43 8.72 -1.53 12.75
CA TRP A 43 8.01 -2.80 12.61
C TRP A 43 7.68 -3.49 13.94
N GLY A 44 8.30 -3.03 15.05
CA GLY A 44 7.97 -3.49 16.40
C GLY A 44 6.74 -2.82 16.99
N SER A 45 6.23 -1.74 16.36
CA SER A 45 5.12 -0.96 16.90
C SER A 45 3.82 -1.76 16.94
N PRO A 46 3.19 -1.96 18.13
CA PRO A 46 1.95 -2.71 18.25
C PRO A 46 0.81 -2.15 17.39
N GLY A 47 0.78 -0.82 17.22
CA GLY A 47 -0.21 -0.12 16.40
C GLY A 47 0.00 -0.27 14.89
N LEU A 48 1.07 -0.92 14.43
CA LEU A 48 1.35 -1.13 13.01
C LEU A 48 1.27 -2.58 12.58
N ARG A 49 1.15 -3.51 13.53
CA ARG A 49 1.17 -4.96 13.27
C ARG A 49 0.17 -5.40 12.21
N GLU A 50 -1.05 -4.88 12.29
CA GLU A 50 -2.13 -5.25 11.37
C GLU A 50 -1.97 -4.66 9.96
N PRO A 51 -1.70 -3.35 9.79
CA PRO A 51 -1.35 -2.79 8.48
C PRO A 51 -0.16 -3.48 7.82
N ILE A 52 0.88 -3.80 8.60
CA ILE A 52 2.05 -4.54 8.16
C ILE A 52 1.68 -5.95 7.68
N ARG A 53 0.93 -6.70 8.50
CA ARG A 53 0.45 -8.05 8.15
C ARG A 53 -0.33 -8.05 6.85
N ARG A 54 -1.21 -7.07 6.66
CA ARG A 54 -1.94 -6.90 5.40
C ARG A 54 -1.02 -6.56 4.24
N ALA A 55 -0.08 -5.62 4.41
CA ALA A 55 0.85 -5.26 3.35
C ALA A 55 1.65 -6.47 2.88
N VAL A 56 2.17 -7.28 3.80
CA VAL A 56 2.87 -8.54 3.50
C VAL A 56 1.94 -9.52 2.78
N THR A 57 0.74 -9.76 3.30
CA THR A 57 -0.24 -10.68 2.71
C THR A 57 -0.54 -10.32 1.25
N TRP A 58 -0.83 -9.04 0.99
CA TRP A 58 -1.17 -8.56 -0.34
C TRP A 58 0.04 -8.48 -1.27
N TYR A 59 1.23 -8.20 -0.74
CA TYR A 59 2.47 -8.28 -1.50
C TYR A 59 2.66 -9.68 -2.09
N PHE A 60 2.54 -10.74 -1.27
CA PHE A 60 2.70 -12.10 -1.77
C PHE A 60 1.56 -12.52 -2.70
N ALA A 61 0.33 -12.08 -2.44
CA ALA A 61 -0.81 -12.37 -3.32
C ALA A 61 -0.66 -11.78 -4.73
N TYR A 62 0.00 -10.61 -4.86
CA TYR A 62 0.15 -9.89 -6.13
C TYR A 62 1.60 -9.70 -6.59
N ARG A 63 2.55 -10.42 -5.99
CA ARG A 63 4.00 -10.22 -6.21
C ARG A 63 4.37 -10.19 -7.69
N GLY A 64 3.87 -11.14 -8.47
CA GLY A 64 4.14 -11.21 -9.92
C GLY A 64 3.67 -9.96 -10.66
N TYR A 65 2.46 -9.47 -10.34
CA TYR A 65 1.90 -8.27 -10.95
C TYR A 65 2.64 -7.00 -10.50
N LEU A 66 2.89 -6.84 -9.20
CA LEU A 66 3.63 -5.69 -8.67
C LEU A 66 5.05 -5.61 -9.24
N ASN A 67 5.73 -6.76 -9.36
CA ASN A 67 7.05 -6.84 -9.99
C ASN A 67 7.00 -6.45 -11.47
N SER A 68 5.97 -6.86 -12.21
CA SER A 68 5.79 -6.44 -13.61
C SER A 68 5.59 -4.92 -13.78
N LEU A 69 5.12 -4.25 -12.73
CA LEU A 69 4.97 -2.79 -12.67
C LEU A 69 6.22 -2.08 -12.13
N GLY A 70 7.27 -2.81 -11.75
CA GLY A 70 8.47 -2.25 -11.11
C GLY A 70 8.26 -1.82 -9.66
N LEU A 71 7.17 -2.26 -9.01
CA LEU A 71 6.83 -1.96 -7.61
C LEU A 71 7.34 -3.05 -6.67
N PHE A 72 8.62 -3.39 -6.82
CA PHE A 72 9.26 -4.38 -5.95
C PHE A 72 9.46 -3.81 -4.54
N ASN A 73 9.11 -4.59 -3.51
CA ASN A 73 9.20 -4.18 -2.12
C ASN A 73 10.03 -5.19 -1.31
N GLU A 74 11.36 -5.02 -1.37
CA GLU A 74 12.32 -5.90 -0.71
C GLU A 74 12.12 -5.98 0.81
N THR A 75 11.67 -4.87 1.40
CA THR A 75 11.39 -4.78 2.84
C THR A 75 10.32 -5.80 3.23
N LEU A 76 9.18 -5.81 2.51
CA LEU A 76 8.11 -6.79 2.76
C LEU A 76 8.55 -8.24 2.52
N GLU A 77 9.46 -8.48 1.57
CA GLU A 77 10.06 -9.81 1.38
C GLU A 77 10.89 -10.26 2.58
N LYS A 78 11.76 -9.39 3.08
CA LYS A 78 12.59 -9.68 4.27
C LYS A 78 11.72 -9.97 5.49
N PHE A 79 10.67 -9.17 5.72
CA PHE A 79 9.77 -9.38 6.85
C PHE A 79 9.05 -10.73 6.84
N ALA A 80 8.64 -11.19 5.66
CA ALA A 80 8.05 -12.51 5.53
C ALA A 80 9.10 -13.62 5.68
N ALA A 81 10.30 -13.44 5.13
CA ALA A 81 11.38 -14.42 5.17
C ALA A 81 11.93 -14.64 6.60
N GLU A 82 12.05 -13.58 7.39
CA GLU A 82 12.48 -13.61 8.79
C GLU A 82 11.43 -14.24 9.72
N GLY A 83 10.21 -14.46 9.23
CA GLY A 83 9.10 -15.01 10.01
C GLY A 83 8.48 -14.02 11.00
N SER A 84 8.92 -12.76 10.98
CA SER A 84 8.41 -11.66 11.80
C SER A 84 6.91 -11.40 11.57
N VAL A 85 6.46 -11.62 10.34
CA VAL A 85 5.05 -11.46 9.94
C VAL A 85 4.71 -12.57 8.95
N ARG A 86 3.69 -13.38 9.27
CA ARG A 86 3.19 -14.39 8.33
C ARG A 86 2.08 -13.81 7.48
N PRO A 87 2.11 -14.00 6.15
CA PRO A 87 0.97 -13.70 5.30
C PRO A 87 -0.19 -14.62 5.66
N ASP A 88 -1.39 -14.07 5.73
CA ASP A 88 -2.59 -14.86 6.00
C ASP A 88 -3.23 -15.35 4.71
N ALA A 89 -4.01 -16.44 4.83
CA ALA A 89 -4.88 -16.85 3.76
C ALA A 89 -6.01 -15.81 3.61
N LEU A 90 -6.09 -15.18 2.43
CA LEU A 90 -7.18 -14.26 2.13
C LEU A 90 -8.46 -15.04 1.91
N ASP A 91 -9.49 -14.77 2.72
CA ASP A 91 -10.83 -15.26 2.39
C ASP A 91 -11.43 -14.45 1.23
N ARG A 92 -12.46 -15.01 0.58
CA ARG A 92 -13.06 -14.40 -0.62
C ARG A 92 -13.71 -13.04 -0.34
N ARG A 93 -14.21 -12.79 0.87
CA ARG A 93 -14.84 -11.53 1.25
C ARG A 93 -13.78 -10.45 1.45
N GLU A 94 -12.73 -10.76 2.21
CA GLU A 94 -11.58 -9.87 2.43
C GLU A 94 -10.88 -9.54 1.12
N TYR A 95 -10.71 -10.54 0.25
CA TYR A 95 -10.16 -10.36 -1.09
C TYR A 95 -10.97 -9.31 -1.87
N ASN A 96 -12.29 -9.47 -1.97
CA ASN A 96 -13.11 -8.53 -2.74
C ASN A 96 -13.13 -7.12 -2.15
N GLN A 97 -13.07 -7.00 -0.81
CA GLN A 97 -13.06 -5.71 -0.14
C GLN A 97 -11.74 -4.97 -0.36
N HIS A 98 -10.62 -5.60 -0.07
CA HIS A 98 -9.29 -4.99 -0.11
C HIS A 98 -8.74 -4.87 -1.54
N TYR A 99 -9.15 -5.72 -2.48
CA TYR A 99 -8.77 -5.60 -3.89
C TYR A 99 -9.19 -4.26 -4.49
N ARG A 100 -10.38 -3.77 -4.13
CA ARG A 100 -10.84 -2.44 -4.57
C ARG A 100 -9.98 -1.32 -4.02
N GLU A 101 -9.49 -1.45 -2.79
CA GLU A 101 -8.61 -0.46 -2.16
C GLU A 101 -7.23 -0.46 -2.85
N LEU A 102 -6.69 -1.65 -3.17
CA LEU A 102 -5.46 -1.81 -3.95
C LEU A 102 -5.59 -1.18 -5.35
N LEU A 103 -6.64 -1.50 -6.09
CA LEU A 103 -6.86 -0.95 -7.44
C LEU A 103 -6.92 0.58 -7.43
N LYS A 104 -7.58 1.17 -6.44
CA LYS A 104 -7.62 2.63 -6.28
C LYS A 104 -6.24 3.20 -5.97
N GLY A 105 -5.45 2.52 -5.13
CA GLY A 105 -4.07 2.91 -4.85
C GLY A 105 -3.21 2.92 -6.11
N LEU A 106 -3.32 1.88 -6.94
CA LEU A 106 -2.63 1.79 -8.23
C LEU A 106 -3.08 2.88 -9.20
N GLN A 107 -4.39 3.16 -9.28
CA GLN A 107 -4.92 4.23 -10.12
C GLN A 107 -4.35 5.60 -9.72
N ILE A 108 -4.32 5.92 -8.42
CA ILE A 108 -3.75 7.18 -7.92
C ILE A 108 -2.28 7.30 -8.32
N LEU A 109 -1.48 6.24 -8.15
CA LEU A 109 -0.07 6.25 -8.57
C LEU A 109 0.09 6.45 -10.07
N TRP A 110 -0.76 5.83 -10.87
CA TRP A 110 -0.75 5.98 -12.33
C TRP A 110 -1.07 7.42 -12.74
N GLU A 111 -2.15 8.00 -12.22
CA GLU A 111 -2.53 9.39 -12.50
C GLU A 111 -1.41 10.38 -12.15
N GLU A 112 -0.65 10.12 -11.09
CA GLU A 112 0.50 10.94 -10.72
C GLU A 112 1.71 10.77 -11.66
N LYS A 113 1.94 9.55 -12.16
CA LYS A 113 2.98 9.30 -13.17
C LYS A 113 2.67 10.08 -14.46
N ASP A 114 1.41 10.02 -14.93
CA ASP A 114 0.98 10.71 -16.15
C ASP A 114 1.07 12.24 -16.02
N LYS A 115 0.77 12.81 -14.85
CA LYS A 115 0.95 14.25 -14.61
C LYS A 115 2.42 14.68 -14.67
N LYS A 116 3.33 13.87 -14.12
CA LYS A 116 4.78 14.16 -14.16
C LYS A 116 5.33 14.11 -15.58
N THR A 117 4.91 13.15 -16.41
CA THR A 117 5.30 13.09 -17.82
C THR A 117 4.70 14.24 -18.64
N SER A 118 3.46 14.65 -18.35
CA SER A 118 2.79 15.76 -19.04
C SER A 118 3.42 17.12 -18.73
N ASN A 119 3.85 17.35 -17.49
CA ASN A 119 4.53 18.59 -17.10
C ASN A 119 6.01 18.63 -17.50
N GLY A 120 6.66 17.47 -17.66
CA GLY A 120 8.03 17.38 -18.17
C GLY A 120 8.14 17.71 -19.67
N SER A 121 7.08 17.51 -20.45
CA SER A 121 7.06 17.75 -21.89
C SER A 121 6.80 19.21 -22.30
N ARG A 122 6.59 20.13 -21.34
CA ARG A 122 6.33 21.56 -21.61
C ARG A 122 7.55 22.47 -21.48
N ASN A 123 8.73 21.92 -21.15
CA ASN A 123 9.99 22.67 -21.02
C ASN A 123 11.12 22.11 -21.91
N SER A 124 10.80 21.56 -23.08
CA SER A 124 11.80 21.20 -24.10
C SER A 124 11.50 21.87 -25.42
#